data_AF-A0A839XIM1-F1
#
_entry.id   AF-A0A839XIM1-F1
#
_cell.length_a   1.000
_cell.length_b   1.000
_cell.length_c   1.000
_cell.angle_alpha   90.00
_cell.angle_beta   90.00
_cell.angle_gamma   90.00
#
_symmetry.space_group_name_H-M   'P 1'
#
loop_
_entity.id
_entity.type
_entity.pdbx_description
1 polymer ?
#
loop_
_entity_poly.entity_id
_entity_poly.type
_entity_poly.pdbx_seq_one_letter_code
_entity_poly.pdbx_strand_id
1 'polypeptide(L)'
;MTCSSCEAGIDHCHGTLVEHVSGFVECTDMACLSFGADRHSLVIDCEAVEGGCGCAAHLHLLGQVDPSAMGADFPQDQLLQAS
;
A
#
# COMPACT_ATOMS: atom_id res chain seq x y z
N MET A 1 28.60 10.09 -0.95
CA MET A 1 28.82 8.69 -1.34
C MET A 1 28.60 8.61 -2.83
N THR A 2 29.53 8.04 -3.59
CA THR A 2 29.42 7.95 -5.05
C THR A 2 28.57 6.74 -5.42
N CYS A 3 27.58 6.96 -6.29
CA CYS A 3 26.81 5.88 -6.90
C CYS A 3 27.53 5.44 -8.17
N SER A 4 27.89 4.16 -8.26
CA SER A 4 28.60 3.62 -9.43
C SER A 4 27.82 3.78 -10.73
N SER A 5 26.49 3.73 -10.68
CA SER A 5 25.64 3.97 -11.86
C SER A 5 25.67 5.44 -12.31
N CYS A 6 25.79 6.40 -11.39
CA CYS A 6 26.00 7.81 -11.74
C CYS A 6 27.37 8.02 -12.38
N GLU A 7 28.41 7.40 -11.82
CA GLU A 7 29.78 7.50 -12.36
C GLU A 7 29.89 6.86 -13.75
N ALA A 8 29.12 5.80 -14.00
CA ALA A 8 29.02 5.14 -15.30
C ALA A 8 28.06 5.81 -16.30
N GLY A 9 27.32 6.85 -15.89
CA GLY A 9 26.32 7.54 -16.73
C GLY A 9 25.13 6.67 -17.14
N ILE A 10 24.81 5.64 -16.35
CA ILE A 10 23.67 4.75 -16.60
C ILE A 10 22.39 5.47 -16.16
N ASP A 11 21.31 5.33 -16.94
CA ASP A 11 20.01 5.87 -16.55
C ASP A 11 19.40 5.06 -15.40
N HIS A 12 19.20 5.70 -14.25
CA HIS A 12 18.64 5.08 -13.04
C HIS A 12 18.00 6.14 -12.14
N CYS A 13 17.19 5.70 -11.20
CA CYS A 13 16.60 6.51 -10.14
C CYS A 13 17.14 6.08 -8.77
N HIS A 14 17.26 7.04 -7.84
CA HIS A 14 17.69 6.79 -6.46
C HIS A 14 16.52 6.63 -5.50
N GLY A 15 15.32 6.99 -5.96
CA GLY A 15 14.09 6.72 -5.23
C GLY A 15 13.79 5.23 -5.18
N THR A 16 12.95 4.87 -4.22
CA THR A 16 12.37 3.54 -4.11
C THR A 16 11.09 3.52 -4.95
N LEU A 17 10.99 2.56 -5.86
CA LEU A 17 9.73 2.30 -6.54
C LEU A 17 8.84 1.47 -5.61
N VAL A 18 7.65 1.96 -5.34
CA VAL A 18 6.66 1.29 -4.51
C VAL A 18 5.54 0.81 -5.41
N GLU A 19 5.32 -0.50 -5.44
CA GLU A 19 4.21 -1.13 -6.13
C GLU A 19 3.02 -1.25 -5.16
N HIS A 20 1.94 -0.57 -5.49
CA HIS A 20 0.73 -0.64 -4.68
C HIS A 20 -0.10 -1.86 -5.03
N VAL A 21 -0.89 -2.32 -4.05
CA VAL A 21 -1.88 -3.40 -4.23
C VAL A 21 -2.88 -3.15 -5.38
N SER A 22 -3.11 -1.89 -5.76
CA SER A 22 -3.97 -1.53 -6.90
C SER A 22 -3.30 -1.70 -8.27
N GLY A 23 -2.01 -2.04 -8.31
CA GLY A 23 -1.16 -2.02 -9.50
C GLY A 23 -0.68 -0.62 -9.90
N PHE A 24 -1.02 0.42 -9.13
CA PHE A 24 -0.40 1.73 -9.27
C PHE A 24 1.06 1.65 -8.77
N VAL A 25 1.93 2.45 -9.39
CA VAL A 25 3.34 2.53 -9.02
C VAL A 25 3.69 3.97 -8.69
N GLU A 26 4.39 4.16 -7.57
CA GLU A 26 4.94 5.46 -7.19
C GLU A 26 6.44 5.36 -6.96
N CYS A 27 7.15 6.47 -7.09
CA CYS A 27 8.54 6.57 -6.68
C CYS A 27 8.62 7.56 -5.52
N THR A 28 9.43 7.25 -4.51
CA THR A 28 9.68 8.17 -3.40
C THR A 28 10.39 9.47 -3.84
N ASP A 29 10.95 9.50 -5.04
CA ASP A 29 11.46 10.72 -5.67
C ASP A 29 10.35 11.41 -6.49
N MET A 30 9.89 12.56 -5.99
CA MET A 30 8.83 13.37 -6.62
C MET A 30 9.20 13.92 -8.00
N ALA A 31 10.49 13.98 -8.35
CA ALA A 31 10.95 14.39 -9.68
C ALA A 31 11.04 13.22 -10.67
N CYS A 32 10.84 11.96 -10.22
CA CYS A 32 10.84 10.81 -11.10
C CYS A 32 9.54 10.73 -11.90
N LEU A 33 9.66 10.70 -13.23
CA LEU A 33 8.52 10.63 -14.17
C LEU A 33 8.45 9.31 -14.94
N SER A 34 9.36 8.36 -14.66
CA SER A 34 9.46 7.10 -15.38
C SER A 34 9.65 5.94 -14.41
N PHE A 35 8.55 5.24 -14.13
CA PHE A 35 8.35 4.22 -13.10
C PHE A 35 8.71 2.79 -13.54
N GLY A 36 9.62 2.65 -14.51
CA GLY A 36 10.10 1.35 -14.96
C GLY A 36 11.00 0.69 -13.91
N ALA A 37 10.77 -0.61 -13.64
CA ALA A 37 11.62 -1.39 -12.74
C ALA A 37 13.07 -1.51 -13.23
N ASP A 38 13.31 -1.35 -14.53
CA ASP A 38 14.64 -1.29 -15.15
C ASP A 38 15.47 -0.08 -14.68
N ARG A 39 14.81 1.02 -14.31
CA ARG A 39 15.46 2.25 -13.81
C ARG A 39 15.56 2.28 -12.29
N HIS A 40 14.77 1.47 -11.59
CA HIS A 40 14.70 1.47 -10.12
C HIS A 40 15.38 0.24 -9.56
N SER A 41 16.58 0.44 -9.02
CA SER A 41 17.34 -0.65 -8.38
C SER A 41 16.66 -1.20 -7.12
N LEU A 42 15.78 -0.40 -6.51
CA LEU A 42 15.00 -0.79 -5.35
C LEU A 42 13.51 -0.68 -5.68
N VAL A 43 12.86 -1.82 -5.72
CA VAL A 43 11.41 -1.97 -5.88
C VAL A 43 10.88 -2.71 -4.66
N ILE A 44 9.82 -2.20 -4.05
CA ILE A 44 9.15 -2.83 -2.91
C ILE A 44 7.65 -2.87 -3.13
N ASP A 45 7.00 -3.89 -2.59
CA ASP A 45 5.55 -3.89 -2.43
C ASP A 45 5.13 -2.95 -1.30
N CYS A 46 4.03 -2.23 -1.47
CA CYS A 46 3.55 -1.27 -0.47
C CYS A 46 3.17 -1.94 0.86
N GLU A 47 2.92 -3.25 0.86
CA GLU A 47 2.66 -4.05 2.04
C GLU A 47 3.91 -4.27 2.92
N ALA A 48 5.11 -4.15 2.35
CA ALA A 48 6.37 -4.27 3.07
C ALA A 48 6.73 -3.01 3.87
N VAL A 49 5.99 -1.90 3.68
CA VAL A 49 6.20 -0.66 4.42
C VAL A 49 5.80 -0.84 5.88
N GLU A 50 6.75 -0.66 6.80
CA GLU A 50 6.47 -0.68 8.23
C GLU A 50 5.44 0.40 8.61
N GLY A 51 4.41 0.01 9.37
CA GLY A 51 3.26 0.89 9.66
C GLY A 51 2.15 0.87 8.61
N GLY A 52 2.36 0.14 7.50
CA GLY A 52 1.39 -0.04 6.43
C GLY A 52 1.30 1.14 5.47
N CYS A 53 0.73 0.88 4.28
CA CYS A 53 0.46 1.89 3.27
C CYS A 53 -0.99 2.38 3.36
N GLY A 54 -1.20 3.70 3.38
CA GLY A 54 -2.55 4.30 3.36
C GLY A 54 -3.38 3.94 2.12
N CYS A 55 -2.73 3.48 1.06
CA CYS A 55 -3.37 2.93 -0.14
C CYS A 55 -4.28 1.72 0.16
N ALA A 56 -3.91 0.87 1.13
CA ALA A 56 -4.72 -0.29 1.52
C ALA A 56 -6.03 0.11 2.22
N ALA A 57 -6.03 1.25 2.92
CA ALA A 57 -7.24 1.79 3.54
C ALA A 57 -8.26 2.32 2.50
N HIS A 58 -7.79 2.74 1.32
CA HIS A 58 -8.67 3.20 0.24
C HIS A 58 -9.45 2.05 -0.41
N LEU A 59 -8.87 0.85 -0.52
CA LEU A 59 -9.61 -0.35 -0.90
C LEU A 59 -10.68 -0.72 0.14
N HIS A 60 -10.39 -0.53 1.43
CA HIS A 60 -11.36 -0.78 2.51
C HIS A 60 -12.62 0.09 2.42
N LEU A 61 -12.51 1.32 1.90
CA LEU A 61 -13.65 2.24 1.75
C LEU A 61 -14.45 2.04 0.46
N LEU A 62 -13.88 1.37 -0.55
CA LEU A 62 -14.54 1.10 -1.83
C LEU A 62 -14.91 -0.38 -2.04
N GLY A 63 -14.45 -1.28 -1.17
CA GLY A 63 -14.55 -2.74 -1.36
C GLY A 63 -15.11 -3.57 -0.19
N GLN A 64 -15.28 -3.03 1.01
CA GLN A 64 -15.86 -3.78 2.14
C GLN A 64 -17.32 -3.38 2.42
N VAL A 65 -18.23 -3.93 1.63
CA VAL A 65 -19.47 -4.45 2.21
C VAL A 65 -19.23 -5.91 2.52
N ASP A 66 -18.83 -6.22 3.76
CA ASP A 66 -18.84 -7.59 4.24
C ASP A 66 -20.30 -8.02 4.49
N PRO A 67 -20.91 -8.95 3.73
CA PRO A 67 -22.23 -9.47 4.06
C PRO A 67 -22.24 -10.27 5.37
N SER A 68 -21.08 -10.49 5.99
CA SER A 68 -20.95 -11.12 7.31
C SER A 68 -21.01 -10.12 8.48
N ALA A 69 -20.95 -8.80 8.21
CA ALA A 69 -21.14 -7.78 9.24
C ALA A 69 -22.61 -7.61 9.66
N MET A 70 -23.57 -8.21 8.94
CA MET A 70 -24.97 -8.35 9.37
C MET A 70 -25.15 -9.58 10.27
N GLY A 71 -24.37 -9.72 11.34
CA GLY A 71 -24.54 -10.89 12.20
C GLY A 71 -23.52 -11.11 13.29
N ALA A 72 -23.33 -10.15 14.21
CA ALA A 72 -22.96 -10.42 15.60
C ALA A 72 -22.90 -9.13 16.44
N ASP A 73 -24.03 -8.43 16.61
CA ASP A 73 -24.22 -7.53 17.76
C ASP A 73 -25.72 -7.46 18.12
N PHE A 74 -26.27 -8.59 18.53
CA PHE A 74 -27.49 -8.60 19.33
C PHE A 74 -27.09 -9.07 20.72
N PRO A 75 -27.03 -8.20 21.74
CA PRO A 75 -26.83 -8.65 23.11
C PRO A 75 -28.01 -9.53 23.51
N GLN A 76 -27.77 -10.83 23.71
CA GLN A 76 -28.78 -11.83 24.12
C GLN A 76 -29.20 -11.68 25.60
N ASP A 77 -28.76 -10.62 26.29
CA ASP A 77 -28.94 -10.46 27.74
C ASP A 77 -30.23 -9.72 28.14
N GLN A 78 -31.08 -9.29 27.20
CA GLN A 78 -32.32 -8.54 27.50
C GLN A 78 -33.62 -9.35 27.46
N LEU A 79 -33.57 -10.69 27.32
CA LEU A 79 -34.78 -11.52 27.32
C LEU A 79 -35.19 -12.08 28.70
N LEU A 80 -34.55 -11.66 29.80
CA LEU A 80 -34.84 -12.19 31.15
C LEU A 80 -35.36 -11.18 32.19
N GLN A 81 -35.89 -10.03 31.78
CA GLN A 81 -36.50 -9.05 32.71
C GLN A 81 -37.99 -8.74 32.47
N ALA A 82 -38.68 -9.55 31.65
CA ALA A 82 -40.14 -9.51 31.54
C ALA A 82 -40.75 -10.75 32.20
N SER A 83 -40.75 -10.79 33.53
CA SER A 83 -41.62 -11.66 34.35
C SER A 83 -41.83 -11.02 35.70
#